data_AF-A0A3D1DHC5-F1
#
_entry.id   AF-A0A3D1DHC5-F1
#
_cell.length_a   1.000
_cell.length_b   1.000
_cell.length_c   1.000
_cell.angle_alpha   90.00
_cell.angle_beta   90.00
_cell.angle_gamma   90.00
#
_symmetry.space_group_name_H-M   'P 1'
#
loop_
_entity.id
_entity.type
_entity.pdbx_description
1 polymer ?
#
loop_
_entity_poly.entity_id
_entity_poly.type
_entity_poly.pdbx_seq_one_letter_code
_entity_poly.pdbx_strand_id
1 'polypeptide(L)'
;MSRPGTTRRREFSRSAIAASAATMFPGRRHRSVVLALLIGLAPVSTSTAEDAHWAYRPPNRPSVPSVRQHDWPRNPIDRFILSRLEAGQLAPSDRANRFTRLRRLTLDLSGLPPSPPEIQAFLSDRRPGAWQRSVARLLASPRYGERMAGPWLDAARYADTTGHAADKPRTMWLYRDWVIDAFNRNQPFDQFTIEQLAGDMLPDPTVDQLIATGFHRNSIQALGNNPRKEEFRIKGIVDRVETTGRVWLGLTVACAECHDHKYEEFSQAEYYRFFAIFNNVPHLGEKFDVHGPRIQVLPATTRATIAQLQRELDAIEATAKVTGPFPDRQIAADLRAWSLQPQALDKLQAPSLRIRFAGSVRALSRDGRSTGVSTDSPRLPKTAFAADGPRRGIPAIRLGPGRSIVFEESQVPSFTGDLSIGLWVRTTQPVADLVSQYDWRSGRRAHVFGIGGESDKDSRPGRLFTWLSRTSNPFDGAVVYGSIPVNDGRWHHVAMSYTAGSSVELFVDGRRDTGATLTGRVPPRLANPTLPLVLGGGFNNSGRPNDFFV
;
A
#
# COMPACT_ATOMS: atom_id res chain seq x y z
N MET A 1 5.70 38.91 7.80
CA MET A 1 6.66 39.99 7.49
C MET A 1 8.03 39.34 7.35
N SER A 2 8.75 39.27 6.23
CA SER A 2 8.62 39.81 4.87
C SER A 2 9.42 38.89 3.91
N ARG A 3 8.93 38.66 2.69
CA ARG A 3 9.67 38.12 1.51
C ARG A 3 10.42 39.29 0.81
N PRO A 4 11.09 39.11 -0.36
CA PRO A 4 12.11 38.14 -0.84
C PRO A 4 13.31 38.88 -1.53
N GLY A 5 14.36 38.18 -1.99
CA GLY A 5 15.42 38.85 -2.77
C GLY A 5 16.51 37.95 -3.39
N THR A 6 16.19 37.38 -4.55
CA THR A 6 17.04 37.15 -5.74
C THR A 6 18.55 36.87 -5.64
N THR A 7 18.87 35.69 -6.17
CA THR A 7 20.11 35.23 -6.82
C THR A 7 20.86 36.25 -7.69
N ARG A 8 22.19 36.34 -7.49
CA ARG A 8 23.17 36.55 -8.59
C ARG A 8 24.42 35.70 -8.35
N ARG A 9 24.78 34.96 -9.40
CA ARG A 9 26.02 34.19 -9.60
C ARG A 9 27.27 34.97 -9.17
N ARG A 10 28.28 34.25 -8.65
CA ARG A 10 29.67 34.32 -9.13
C ARG A 10 30.47 33.08 -8.72
N GLU A 11 31.09 32.50 -9.74
CA GLU A 11 32.03 31.41 -9.69
C GLU A 11 33.35 31.83 -9.01
N PHE A 12 33.94 30.85 -8.33
CA PHE A 12 35.36 30.55 -8.15
C PHE A 12 36.38 31.69 -8.07
N SER A 13 37.01 31.78 -6.88
CA SER A 13 38.48 31.74 -6.81
C SER A 13 38.90 31.15 -5.47
N ARG A 14 39.54 29.97 -5.50
CA ARG A 14 40.27 29.38 -4.37
C ARG A 14 41.63 30.08 -4.30
N SER A 15 41.83 30.97 -3.34
CA SER A 15 43.16 31.47 -2.93
C SER A 15 43.05 32.25 -1.62
N ALA A 16 42.83 31.58 -0.48
CA ALA A 16 42.99 32.21 0.84
C ALA A 16 43.01 31.19 1.99
N ILE A 17 43.98 30.27 2.01
CA ILE A 17 44.40 29.63 3.28
C ILE A 17 45.93 29.54 3.28
N ALA A 18 46.57 30.68 3.50
CA ALA A 18 47.99 30.77 3.83
C ALA A 18 48.21 32.03 4.67
N ALA A 19 47.53 32.15 5.81
CA ALA A 19 47.81 33.16 6.82
C ALA A 19 47.11 32.82 8.14
N SER A 20 47.69 31.90 8.92
CA SER A 20 47.50 31.89 10.38
C SER A 20 48.49 30.94 11.05
N ALA A 21 49.73 31.41 11.21
CA ALA A 21 50.68 30.87 12.19
C ALA A 21 51.88 31.81 12.33
N ALA A 22 51.69 32.99 12.92
CA ALA A 22 52.81 33.80 13.42
C ALA A 22 52.34 34.87 14.42
N THR A 23 52.04 34.48 15.64
CA THR A 23 52.08 35.38 16.80
C THR A 23 52.61 34.62 18.01
N MET A 24 53.93 34.62 18.19
CA MET A 24 54.56 34.41 19.49
C MET A 24 55.99 34.99 19.51
N PHE A 25 56.20 35.90 20.47
CA PHE A 25 57.45 36.53 20.94
C PHE A 25 58.07 37.74 20.18
N PRO A 26 58.20 38.91 20.85
CA PRO A 26 58.98 40.03 20.36
C PRO A 26 60.45 39.94 20.82
N GLY A 27 61.38 40.29 19.93
CA GLY A 27 62.73 40.71 20.31
C GLY A 27 63.84 39.69 20.08
N ARG A 28 64.46 39.73 18.89
CA ARG A 28 65.92 39.83 18.68
C ARG A 28 66.21 39.79 17.18
N ARG A 29 67.01 40.75 16.72
CA ARG A 29 67.48 40.83 15.34
C ARG A 29 68.44 39.67 15.08
N HIS A 30 68.03 38.69 14.28
CA HIS A 30 68.96 37.77 13.64
C HIS A 30 68.80 37.89 12.12
N ARG A 31 69.95 38.16 11.47
CA ARG A 31 70.10 38.21 10.02
C ARG A 31 69.89 36.79 9.48
N SER A 32 68.85 36.59 8.68
CA SER A 32 68.68 35.35 7.92
C SER A 32 68.49 35.69 6.45
N VAL A 33 69.46 35.22 5.67
CA VAL A 33 69.58 35.33 4.22
C VAL A 33 68.38 34.63 3.57
N VAL A 34 67.72 35.33 2.64
CA VAL A 34 66.70 34.76 1.75
C VAL A 34 67.41 33.90 0.72
N LEU A 35 67.34 32.58 0.89
CA LEU A 35 67.63 31.63 -0.18
C LEU A 35 66.30 31.32 -0.89
N ALA A 36 66.06 31.99 -2.02
CA ALA A 36 64.93 31.68 -2.89
C ALA A 36 65.19 30.32 -3.56
N LEU A 37 64.68 29.24 -2.96
CA LEU A 37 64.57 27.95 -3.64
C LEU A 37 63.39 28.03 -4.61
N LEU A 38 63.70 28.25 -5.89
CA LEU A 38 62.80 27.96 -7.01
C LEU A 38 62.58 26.44 -7.05
N ILE A 39 61.62 25.95 -6.25
CA ILE A 39 61.05 24.63 -6.46
C ILE A 39 60.18 24.78 -7.72
N GLY A 40 60.67 24.24 -8.83
CA GLY A 40 59.88 24.12 -10.04
C GLY A 40 58.55 23.46 -9.71
N LEU A 41 57.45 24.16 -10.02
CA LEU A 41 56.14 23.54 -10.17
C LEU A 41 56.27 22.53 -11.30
N ALA A 42 56.64 21.30 -10.97
CA ALA A 42 56.34 20.18 -11.84
C ALA A 42 54.83 20.26 -12.10
N PRO A 43 54.36 20.20 -13.36
CA PRO A 43 52.95 20.03 -13.60
C PRO A 43 52.52 18.79 -12.81
N VAL A 44 51.53 18.94 -11.92
CA VAL A 44 50.83 17.80 -11.32
C VAL A 44 50.47 16.93 -12.50
N SER A 45 51.09 15.74 -12.61
CA SER A 45 50.75 14.80 -13.65
C SER A 45 49.27 14.51 -13.48
N THR A 46 48.44 15.00 -14.40
CA THR A 46 47.08 14.51 -14.53
C THR A 46 47.22 13.01 -14.75
N SER A 47 46.79 12.22 -13.76
CA SER A 47 46.83 10.76 -13.87
C SER A 47 46.23 10.39 -15.22
N THR A 48 47.01 9.67 -16.01
CA THR A 48 46.47 9.13 -17.26
C THR A 48 45.52 7.99 -16.90
N ALA A 49 44.61 7.60 -17.79
CA ALA A 49 43.78 6.42 -17.56
C ALA A 49 44.58 5.13 -17.25
N GLU A 50 45.90 5.14 -17.53
CA GLU A 50 46.84 4.05 -17.19
C GLU A 50 47.25 4.02 -15.71
N ASP A 51 47.05 5.10 -14.94
CA ASP A 51 47.37 5.17 -13.50
C ASP A 51 46.14 4.89 -12.61
N ALA A 52 44.93 4.87 -13.18
CA ALA A 52 43.70 4.61 -12.43
C ALA A 52 43.68 3.17 -11.87
N HIS A 53 43.17 2.98 -10.65
CA HIS A 53 43.02 1.63 -10.07
C HIS A 53 42.21 0.71 -11.00
N TRP A 54 42.54 -0.59 -11.04
CA TRP A 54 41.99 -1.53 -12.04
C TRP A 54 40.46 -1.57 -12.08
N ALA A 55 39.80 -1.32 -10.94
CA ALA A 55 38.35 -1.30 -10.82
C ALA A 55 37.67 -0.14 -11.55
N TYR A 56 38.40 0.95 -11.82
CA TYR A 56 37.90 2.13 -12.55
C TYR A 56 38.21 2.09 -14.04
N ARG A 57 38.80 0.99 -14.53
CA ARG A 57 39.06 0.77 -15.95
C ARG A 57 37.93 -0.04 -16.56
N PRO A 58 37.40 0.35 -17.74
CA PRO A 58 36.41 -0.46 -18.44
C PRO A 58 36.91 -1.90 -18.66
N PRO A 59 36.11 -2.93 -18.34
CA PRO A 59 36.51 -4.30 -18.53
C PRO A 59 36.59 -4.62 -20.03
N ASN A 60 37.78 -4.99 -20.50
CA ASN A 60 37.99 -5.49 -21.86
C ASN A 60 37.95 -7.01 -21.89
N ARG A 61 37.29 -7.60 -22.91
CA ARG A 61 37.25 -9.05 -23.07
C ARG A 61 38.67 -9.57 -23.35
N PRO A 62 39.28 -10.38 -22.46
CA PRO A 62 40.63 -10.87 -22.66
C PRO A 62 40.66 -11.94 -23.76
N SER A 63 41.80 -12.05 -24.44
CA SER A 63 42.08 -13.20 -25.30
C SER A 63 42.14 -14.48 -24.46
N VAL A 64 41.48 -15.54 -24.93
CA VAL A 64 41.51 -16.84 -24.26
C VAL A 64 42.92 -17.43 -24.36
N PRO A 65 43.56 -17.83 -23.25
CA PRO A 65 44.93 -18.30 -23.27
C PRO A 65 45.06 -19.65 -23.99
N SER A 66 46.19 -19.83 -24.66
CA SER A 66 46.61 -21.14 -25.15
C SER A 66 47.16 -21.97 -23.99
N VAL A 67 46.83 -23.26 -23.99
CA VAL A 67 47.19 -24.23 -22.95
C VAL A 67 47.76 -25.47 -23.61
N ARG A 68 48.66 -26.18 -22.93
CA ARG A 68 49.30 -27.40 -23.45
C ARG A 68 48.34 -28.58 -23.46
N GLN A 69 47.53 -28.72 -22.41
CA GLN A 69 46.52 -29.78 -22.34
C GLN A 69 45.20 -29.32 -22.98
N HIS A 70 44.87 -29.88 -24.15
CA HIS A 70 43.70 -29.46 -24.92
C HIS A 70 42.39 -30.18 -24.55
N ASP A 71 42.47 -31.39 -23.98
CA ASP A 71 41.28 -32.24 -23.75
C ASP A 71 40.56 -31.98 -22.42
N TRP A 72 41.22 -31.31 -21.47
CA TRP A 72 40.64 -31.02 -20.14
C TRP A 72 39.68 -29.83 -20.14
N PRO A 73 40.00 -28.67 -20.75
CA PRO A 73 39.12 -27.52 -20.77
C PRO A 73 37.80 -27.79 -21.51
N ARG A 74 36.67 -27.48 -20.88
CA ARG A 74 35.32 -27.65 -21.47
C ARG A 74 34.73 -26.34 -21.96
N ASN A 75 35.20 -25.22 -21.41
CA ASN A 75 34.80 -23.88 -21.77
C ASN A 75 36.01 -22.92 -21.67
N PRO A 76 35.88 -21.65 -22.12
CA PRO A 76 36.99 -20.70 -22.06
C PRO A 76 37.54 -20.43 -20.65
N ILE A 77 36.72 -20.47 -19.59
CA ILE A 77 37.14 -20.24 -18.20
C ILE A 77 38.15 -21.31 -17.77
N ASP A 78 37.91 -22.57 -18.15
CA ASP A 78 38.80 -23.68 -17.83
C ASP A 78 40.21 -23.46 -18.41
N ARG A 79 40.33 -22.77 -19.55
CA ARG A 79 41.64 -22.43 -20.14
C ARG A 79 42.39 -21.39 -19.31
N PHE A 80 41.70 -20.43 -18.71
CA PHE A 80 42.33 -19.47 -17.79
C PHE A 80 42.84 -20.17 -16.52
N ILE A 81 42.06 -21.10 -15.97
CA ILE A 81 42.48 -21.89 -14.80
C ILE A 81 43.67 -22.77 -15.16
N LEU A 82 43.58 -23.53 -16.26
CA LEU A 82 44.62 -24.45 -16.69
C LEU A 82 45.92 -23.72 -17.06
N SER A 83 45.84 -22.57 -17.72
CA SER A 83 47.03 -21.75 -18.03
C SER A 83 47.80 -21.38 -16.76
N ARG A 84 47.10 -21.02 -15.67
CA ARG A 84 47.74 -20.73 -14.37
C ARG A 84 48.31 -21.98 -13.70
N LEU A 85 47.63 -23.12 -13.80
CA LEU A 85 48.12 -24.40 -13.29
C LEU A 85 49.40 -24.84 -14.04
N GLU A 86 49.40 -24.79 -15.37
CA GLU A 86 50.56 -25.14 -16.20
C GLU A 86 51.76 -24.24 -15.93
N ALA A 87 51.54 -22.93 -15.77
CA ALA A 87 52.59 -21.98 -15.38
C ALA A 87 53.19 -22.31 -14.00
N GLY A 88 52.35 -22.78 -13.07
CA GLY A 88 52.77 -23.26 -11.75
C GLY A 88 53.26 -24.71 -11.72
N GLN A 89 53.36 -25.38 -12.87
CA GLN A 89 53.72 -26.81 -12.98
C GLN A 89 52.79 -27.74 -12.18
N LEU A 90 51.52 -27.36 -12.06
CA LEU A 90 50.47 -28.14 -11.40
C LEU A 90 49.57 -28.80 -12.43
N ALA A 91 49.11 -30.01 -12.11
CA ALA A 91 48.07 -30.69 -12.88
C ALA A 91 46.69 -30.47 -12.23
N PRO A 92 45.60 -30.42 -13.02
CA PRO A 92 44.26 -30.45 -12.46
C PRO A 92 44.02 -31.70 -11.60
N SER A 93 43.31 -31.55 -10.49
CA SER A 93 42.94 -32.70 -9.66
C SER A 93 41.98 -33.64 -10.39
N ASP A 94 42.04 -34.92 -10.03
CA ASP A 94 41.12 -35.92 -10.55
C ASP A 94 39.66 -35.56 -10.27
N ARG A 95 38.80 -35.95 -11.22
CA ARG A 95 37.37 -35.71 -11.08
C ARG A 95 36.83 -36.54 -9.92
N ALA A 96 36.21 -35.86 -8.95
CA ALA A 96 35.56 -36.54 -7.84
C ALA A 96 34.55 -37.61 -8.29
N ASN A 97 34.42 -38.68 -7.48
CA ASN A 97 33.48 -39.76 -7.76
C ASN A 97 32.02 -39.24 -7.86
N ARG A 98 31.13 -40.05 -8.46
CA ARG A 98 29.74 -39.63 -8.75
C ARG A 98 28.99 -39.19 -7.50
N PHE A 99 29.13 -39.93 -6.39
CA PHE A 99 28.46 -39.61 -5.13
C PHE A 99 28.93 -38.27 -4.56
N THR A 100 30.25 -38.06 -4.45
CA THR A 100 30.83 -36.82 -3.95
C THR A 100 30.41 -35.62 -4.80
N ARG A 101 30.36 -35.77 -6.13
CA ARG A 101 29.89 -34.72 -7.03
C ARG A 101 28.42 -34.38 -6.80
N LEU A 102 27.54 -35.37 -6.68
CA LEU A 102 26.13 -35.14 -6.39
C LEU A 102 25.97 -34.42 -5.05
N ARG A 103 26.66 -34.89 -3.99
CA ARG A 103 26.58 -34.29 -2.65
C ARG A 103 27.01 -32.82 -2.65
N ARG A 104 28.12 -32.48 -3.32
CA ARG A 104 28.56 -31.09 -3.45
C ARG A 104 27.51 -30.26 -4.18
N LEU A 105 27.04 -30.75 -5.32
CA LEU A 105 26.04 -30.06 -6.14
C LEU A 105 24.74 -29.78 -5.37
N THR A 106 24.21 -30.74 -4.61
CA THR A 106 22.98 -30.50 -3.84
C THR A 106 23.20 -29.55 -2.68
N LEU A 107 24.34 -29.60 -1.99
CA LEU A 107 24.65 -28.64 -0.92
C LEU A 107 24.80 -27.23 -1.47
N ASP A 108 25.48 -27.08 -2.61
CA ASP A 108 25.68 -25.79 -3.25
C ASP A 108 24.35 -25.20 -3.72
N LEU A 109 23.54 -25.99 -4.43
CA LEU A 109 22.31 -25.51 -5.07
C LEU A 109 21.07 -25.56 -4.18
N SER A 110 21.04 -26.31 -3.09
CA SER A 110 19.84 -26.43 -2.25
C SER A 110 20.11 -26.30 -0.75
N GLY A 111 21.38 -26.21 -0.33
CA GLY A 111 21.75 -26.19 1.09
C GLY A 111 21.59 -27.53 1.81
N LEU A 112 21.07 -28.57 1.12
CA LEU A 112 20.75 -29.86 1.71
C LEU A 112 21.55 -31.01 1.08
N PRO A 113 21.91 -32.05 1.85
CA PRO A 113 22.46 -33.27 1.28
C PRO A 113 21.41 -33.98 0.40
N PRO A 114 21.83 -34.80 -0.57
CA PRO A 114 20.90 -35.55 -1.41
C PRO A 114 20.22 -36.65 -0.58
N SER A 115 18.93 -36.89 -0.79
CA SER A 115 18.22 -37.98 -0.15
C SER A 115 18.66 -39.36 -0.69
N PRO A 116 18.46 -40.46 0.06
CA PRO A 116 18.79 -41.80 -0.44
C PRO A 116 18.17 -42.15 -1.80
N PRO A 117 16.88 -41.83 -2.08
CA PRO A 117 16.31 -42.04 -3.41
C PRO A 117 16.98 -41.22 -4.52
N GLU A 118 17.36 -39.97 -4.25
CA GLU A 118 18.06 -39.13 -5.24
C GLU A 118 19.48 -39.64 -5.52
N ILE A 119 20.17 -40.14 -4.49
CA ILE A 119 21.48 -40.78 -4.65
C ILE A 119 21.34 -42.00 -5.55
N GLN A 120 20.40 -42.90 -5.24
CA GLN A 120 20.20 -44.12 -6.02
C GLN A 120 19.84 -43.79 -7.47
N ALA A 121 18.91 -42.87 -7.70
CA ALA A 121 18.50 -42.44 -9.04
C ALA A 121 19.67 -41.86 -9.85
N PHE A 122 20.52 -41.04 -9.24
CA PHE A 122 21.68 -40.46 -9.93
C PHE A 122 22.78 -41.49 -10.18
N LEU A 123 23.04 -42.41 -9.25
CA LEU A 123 24.08 -43.43 -9.42
C LEU A 123 23.68 -44.50 -10.44
N SER A 124 22.38 -44.82 -10.54
CA SER A 124 21.85 -45.77 -11.52
C SER A 124 21.62 -45.14 -12.92
N ASP A 125 21.52 -43.82 -13.05
CA ASP A 125 21.36 -43.17 -14.36
C ASP A 125 22.64 -43.28 -15.22
N ARG A 126 22.59 -44.21 -16.18
CA ARG A 126 23.65 -44.46 -17.17
C ARG A 126 23.49 -43.68 -18.48
N ARG A 127 22.37 -42.97 -18.67
CA ARG A 127 22.11 -42.25 -19.92
C ARG A 127 23.11 -41.10 -20.08
N PRO A 128 23.53 -40.77 -21.32
CA PRO A 128 24.35 -39.59 -21.59
C PRO A 128 23.75 -38.33 -20.95
N GLY A 129 24.56 -37.46 -20.37
CA GLY A 129 24.08 -36.20 -19.77
C GLY A 129 23.45 -36.29 -18.38
N ALA A 130 23.62 -37.41 -17.64
CA ALA A 130 23.06 -37.59 -16.28
C ALA A 130 23.43 -36.44 -15.32
N TRP A 131 24.65 -35.91 -15.43
CA TRP A 131 25.07 -34.76 -14.62
C TRP A 131 24.25 -33.50 -14.93
N GLN A 132 24.11 -33.16 -16.20
CA GLN A 132 23.36 -31.98 -16.66
C GLN A 132 21.89 -32.05 -16.25
N ARG A 133 21.27 -33.24 -16.33
CA ARG A 133 19.90 -33.43 -15.82
C ARG A 133 19.80 -33.22 -14.31
N SER A 134 20.77 -33.69 -13.53
CA SER A 134 20.80 -33.42 -12.09
C SER A 134 20.94 -31.92 -11.79
N VAL A 135 21.80 -31.20 -12.52
CA VAL A 135 21.94 -29.75 -12.39
C VAL A 135 20.62 -29.05 -12.72
N ALA A 136 20.01 -29.35 -13.87
CA ALA A 136 18.74 -28.76 -14.30
C ALA A 136 17.61 -29.03 -13.30
N ARG A 137 17.52 -30.26 -12.77
CA ARG A 137 16.54 -30.63 -11.74
C ARG A 137 16.71 -29.82 -10.45
N LEU A 138 17.95 -29.58 -10.02
CA LEU A 138 18.23 -28.83 -8.79
C LEU A 138 17.97 -27.34 -8.98
N LEU A 139 18.34 -26.76 -10.13
CA LEU A 139 18.03 -25.37 -10.46
C LEU A 139 16.52 -25.14 -10.58
N ALA A 140 15.75 -26.13 -11.04
CA ALA A 140 14.30 -26.07 -11.09
C ALA A 140 13.60 -26.34 -9.75
N SER A 141 14.35 -26.68 -8.68
CA SER A 141 13.78 -26.92 -7.36
C SER A 141 13.53 -25.60 -6.64
N PRO A 142 12.39 -25.43 -5.92
CA PRO A 142 12.15 -24.24 -5.09
C PRO A 142 13.26 -23.97 -4.06
N ARG A 143 13.95 -25.04 -3.62
CA ARG A 143 15.08 -24.97 -2.68
C ARG A 143 16.28 -24.20 -3.21
N TYR A 144 16.37 -24.06 -4.54
CA TYR A 144 17.41 -23.24 -5.15
C TYR A 144 17.27 -21.78 -4.75
N GLY A 145 16.09 -21.19 -4.92
CA GLY A 145 15.81 -19.84 -4.47
C GLY A 145 16.00 -19.67 -2.97
N GLU A 146 15.55 -20.63 -2.15
CA GLU A 146 15.74 -20.60 -0.69
C GLU A 146 17.23 -20.54 -0.32
N ARG A 147 18.07 -21.36 -0.98
CA ARG A 147 19.51 -21.40 -0.73
C ARG A 147 20.22 -20.13 -1.18
N MET A 148 19.88 -19.63 -2.37
CA MET A 148 20.51 -18.45 -2.97
C MET A 148 20.09 -17.15 -2.29
N ALA A 149 18.85 -17.08 -1.79
CA ALA A 149 18.33 -15.91 -1.10
C ALA A 149 19.07 -15.61 0.21
N GLY A 150 19.57 -16.62 0.94
CA GLY A 150 20.20 -16.43 2.25
C GLY A 150 21.28 -15.32 2.27
N PRO A 151 22.39 -15.48 1.51
CA PRO A 151 23.43 -14.44 1.42
C PRO A 151 22.92 -13.10 0.91
N TRP A 152 21.91 -13.10 0.03
CA TRP A 152 21.30 -11.86 -0.47
C TRP A 152 20.53 -11.13 0.63
N LEU A 153 19.77 -11.87 1.44
CA LEU A 153 18.99 -11.33 2.54
C LEU A 153 19.90 -10.75 3.63
N ASP A 154 21.04 -11.38 3.89
CA ASP A 154 22.07 -10.82 4.76
C ASP A 154 22.60 -9.48 4.21
N ALA A 155 22.95 -9.45 2.91
CA ALA A 155 23.41 -8.22 2.24
C ALA A 155 22.34 -7.12 2.24
N ALA A 156 21.07 -7.49 2.10
CA ALA A 156 19.92 -6.60 2.19
C ALA A 156 19.56 -6.20 3.62
N ARG A 157 20.22 -6.76 4.63
CA ARG A 157 19.98 -6.57 6.08
C ARG A 157 18.56 -6.97 6.50
N TYR A 158 18.04 -8.03 5.88
CA TYR A 158 16.77 -8.60 6.28
C TYR A 158 16.89 -9.15 7.71
N ALA A 159 15.91 -8.80 8.53
CA ALA A 159 15.73 -9.33 9.89
C ALA A 159 14.23 -9.44 10.20
N ASP A 160 13.89 -10.36 11.09
CA ASP A 160 12.51 -10.53 11.58
C ASP A 160 12.14 -9.55 12.71
N THR A 161 13.09 -8.70 13.12
CA THR A 161 12.89 -7.63 14.11
C THR A 161 13.30 -6.26 13.59
N THR A 162 12.87 -5.20 14.28
CA THR A 162 13.17 -3.81 13.92
C THR A 162 14.56 -3.36 14.33
N GLY A 163 15.22 -4.05 15.26
CA GLY A 163 16.44 -3.61 15.90
C GLY A 163 16.21 -2.44 16.87
N HIS A 164 17.31 -1.77 17.24
CA HIS A 164 17.37 -0.66 18.19
C HIS A 164 16.88 -1.03 19.61
N ALA A 165 16.80 -0.04 20.51
CA ALA A 165 16.54 -0.22 21.93
C ALA A 165 15.27 -1.01 22.31
N ALA A 166 14.22 -1.01 21.48
CA ALA A 166 12.97 -1.71 21.78
C ALA A 166 12.85 -3.10 21.12
N ASP A 167 13.74 -3.39 20.15
CA ASP A 167 13.81 -4.55 19.27
C ASP A 167 12.53 -5.41 19.22
N LYS A 168 11.58 -5.04 18.35
CA LYS A 168 10.29 -5.76 18.24
C LYS A 168 10.21 -6.53 16.94
N PRO A 169 9.37 -7.59 16.89
CA PRO A 169 9.05 -8.26 15.64
C PRO A 169 8.55 -7.29 14.57
N ARG A 170 8.97 -7.50 13.32
CA ARG A 170 8.49 -6.76 12.14
C ARG A 170 7.94 -7.71 11.09
N THR A 171 6.97 -7.23 10.31
CA THR A 171 6.42 -7.99 9.18
C THR A 171 7.14 -7.59 7.90
N MET A 172 8.13 -8.38 7.48
CA MET A 172 8.91 -8.14 6.25
C MET A 172 9.02 -9.39 5.34
N TRP A 173 8.42 -10.51 5.74
CA TRP A 173 8.52 -11.81 5.05
C TRP A 173 8.18 -11.76 3.56
N LEU A 174 7.33 -10.83 3.12
CA LEU A 174 7.00 -10.63 1.70
C LEU A 174 8.25 -10.27 0.86
N TYR A 175 9.17 -9.47 1.40
CA TYR A 175 10.42 -9.17 0.72
C TYR A 175 11.31 -10.41 0.61
N ARG A 176 11.39 -11.21 1.68
CA ARG A 176 12.12 -12.49 1.68
C ARG A 176 11.60 -13.42 0.59
N ASP A 177 10.28 -13.62 0.56
CA ASP A 177 9.64 -14.51 -0.40
C ASP A 177 9.82 -13.99 -1.83
N TRP A 178 9.73 -12.67 -2.04
CA TRP A 178 10.04 -12.06 -3.33
C TRP A 178 11.48 -12.34 -3.79
N VAL A 179 12.49 -12.24 -2.91
CA VAL A 179 13.89 -12.57 -3.26
C VAL A 179 14.02 -14.05 -3.65
N ILE A 180 13.41 -14.95 -2.87
CA ILE A 180 13.41 -16.40 -3.16
C ILE A 180 12.80 -16.66 -4.54
N ASP A 181 11.66 -16.05 -4.82
CA ASP A 181 10.96 -16.21 -6.08
C ASP A 181 11.72 -15.60 -7.25
N ALA A 182 12.40 -14.46 -7.08
CA ALA A 182 13.24 -13.85 -8.10
C ALA A 182 14.37 -14.79 -8.55
N PHE A 183 15.03 -15.47 -7.61
CA PHE A 183 16.03 -16.50 -7.93
C PHE A 183 15.40 -17.71 -8.63
N ASN A 184 14.26 -18.21 -8.14
CA ASN A 184 13.58 -19.37 -8.75
C ASN A 184 13.05 -19.10 -10.16
N ARG A 185 12.62 -17.87 -10.45
CA ARG A 185 12.21 -17.44 -11.80
C ARG A 185 13.39 -17.10 -12.71
N ASN A 186 14.63 -17.20 -12.21
CA ASN A 186 15.84 -16.78 -12.91
C ASN A 186 15.71 -15.35 -13.47
N GLN A 187 15.27 -14.43 -12.60
CA GLN A 187 15.07 -13.03 -12.96
C GLN A 187 16.38 -12.42 -13.49
N PRO A 188 16.34 -11.71 -14.64
CA PRO A 188 17.51 -10.97 -15.13
C PRO A 188 18.07 -10.02 -14.07
N PHE A 189 19.39 -9.98 -13.93
CA PHE A 189 20.05 -9.25 -12.85
C PHE A 189 19.82 -7.73 -12.93
N ASP A 190 19.73 -7.18 -14.13
CA ASP A 190 19.34 -5.79 -14.38
C ASP A 190 17.93 -5.50 -13.84
N GLN A 191 16.95 -6.35 -14.12
CA GLN A 191 15.60 -6.19 -13.58
C GLN A 191 15.58 -6.36 -12.06
N PHE A 192 16.28 -7.37 -11.53
CA PHE A 192 16.43 -7.58 -10.08
C PHE A 192 17.06 -6.38 -9.36
N THR A 193 17.93 -5.64 -10.05
CA THR A 193 18.53 -4.39 -9.58
C THR A 193 17.52 -3.26 -9.57
N ILE A 194 16.85 -3.02 -10.70
CA ILE A 194 15.89 -1.92 -10.87
C ILE A 194 14.75 -2.05 -9.87
N GLU A 195 14.15 -3.22 -9.73
CA GLU A 195 12.99 -3.43 -8.86
C GLU A 195 13.32 -3.22 -7.38
N GLN A 196 14.55 -3.52 -6.93
CA GLN A 196 14.95 -3.31 -5.54
C GLN A 196 15.37 -1.87 -5.23
N LEU A 197 15.99 -1.18 -6.18
CA LEU A 197 16.45 0.20 -5.99
C LEU A 197 15.35 1.23 -6.20
N ALA A 198 14.43 0.97 -7.14
CA ALA A 198 13.45 1.96 -7.61
C ALA A 198 12.15 1.32 -8.13
N GLY A 199 11.77 0.13 -7.65
CA GLY A 199 10.54 -0.55 -8.09
C GLY A 199 9.27 0.26 -7.82
N ASP A 200 9.25 1.07 -6.77
CA ASP A 200 8.17 2.02 -6.45
C ASP A 200 8.12 3.26 -7.34
N MET A 201 9.19 3.52 -8.10
CA MET A 201 9.29 4.63 -9.05
C MET A 201 9.01 4.21 -10.51
N LEU A 202 8.75 2.92 -10.75
CA LEU A 202 8.33 2.45 -12.07
C LEU A 202 6.93 2.99 -12.42
N PRO A 203 6.63 3.25 -13.70
CA PRO A 203 5.26 3.56 -14.12
C PRO A 203 4.31 2.42 -13.76
N ASP A 204 3.19 2.75 -13.10
CA ASP A 204 2.15 1.80 -12.67
C ASP A 204 2.72 0.53 -11.98
N PRO A 205 3.48 0.70 -10.87
CA PRO A 205 4.28 -0.37 -10.32
C PRO A 205 3.39 -1.50 -9.78
N THR A 206 3.77 -2.73 -10.09
CA THR A 206 3.10 -3.92 -9.56
C THR A 206 3.33 -4.06 -8.05
N VAL A 207 2.48 -4.83 -7.37
CA VAL A 207 2.66 -5.14 -5.93
C VAL A 207 4.02 -5.78 -5.66
N ASP A 208 4.49 -6.65 -6.56
CA ASP A 208 5.80 -7.31 -6.42
C ASP A 208 6.95 -6.31 -6.53
N GLN A 209 6.86 -5.30 -7.40
CA GLN A 209 7.86 -4.23 -7.53
C GLN A 209 7.87 -3.29 -6.32
N LEU A 210 6.69 -3.02 -5.75
CA LEU A 210 6.59 -2.30 -4.47
C LEU A 210 7.22 -3.10 -3.32
N ILE A 211 7.00 -4.43 -3.29
CA ILE A 211 7.62 -5.32 -2.30
C ILE A 211 9.15 -5.37 -2.49
N ALA A 212 9.63 -5.44 -3.73
CA ALA A 212 11.05 -5.48 -4.07
C ALA A 212 11.83 -4.28 -3.52
N THR A 213 11.22 -3.09 -3.59
CA THR A 213 11.77 -1.84 -3.02
C THR A 213 11.95 -1.91 -1.49
N GLY A 214 11.41 -2.94 -0.85
CA GLY A 214 11.68 -3.34 0.54
C GLY A 214 13.17 -3.46 0.88
N PHE A 215 14.08 -3.63 -0.09
CA PHE A 215 15.53 -3.55 0.09
C PHE A 215 15.95 -2.29 0.89
N HIS A 216 15.36 -1.13 0.56
CA HIS A 216 15.61 0.13 1.25
C HIS A 216 14.80 0.32 2.55
N ARG A 217 13.89 -0.59 2.87
CA ARG A 217 13.08 -0.58 4.10
C ARG A 217 13.61 -1.51 5.18
N ASN A 218 14.65 -2.30 4.87
CA ASN A 218 15.31 -3.20 5.80
C ASN A 218 16.19 -2.50 6.83
N SER A 219 16.47 -1.20 6.66
CA SER A 219 17.10 -0.33 7.66
C SER A 219 16.53 -0.56 9.06
N ILE A 220 17.39 -0.47 10.08
CA ILE A 220 16.95 -0.52 11.49
C ILE A 220 15.86 0.54 11.70
N GLN A 221 14.80 0.18 12.45
CA GLN A 221 13.67 1.05 12.78
C GLN A 221 13.57 1.22 14.29
N ALA A 222 13.59 2.47 14.78
CA ALA A 222 13.36 2.75 16.18
C ALA A 222 11.87 2.67 16.48
N LEU A 223 11.51 2.12 17.63
CA LEU A 223 10.13 2.02 18.10
C LEU A 223 9.94 2.83 19.37
N GLY A 224 8.86 3.62 19.40
CA GLY A 224 8.49 4.47 20.54
C GLY A 224 8.78 5.96 20.34
N ASN A 225 8.52 6.75 21.37
CA ASN A 225 8.58 8.22 21.32
C ASN A 225 9.95 8.82 21.71
N ASN A 226 10.93 7.96 22.01
CA ASN A 226 12.25 8.38 22.49
C ASN A 226 13.28 8.80 21.41
N PRO A 227 13.29 8.30 20.16
CA PRO A 227 14.30 8.73 19.19
C PRO A 227 14.03 10.15 18.69
N ARG A 228 15.09 10.95 18.51
CA ARG A 228 15.01 12.22 17.79
C ARG A 228 14.65 11.94 16.32
N LYS A 229 13.47 12.36 15.88
CA LYS A 229 12.90 12.00 14.58
C LYS A 229 13.81 12.34 13.40
N GLU A 230 14.38 13.54 13.40
CA GLU A 230 15.25 13.99 12.31
C GLU A 230 16.58 13.24 12.28
N GLU A 231 17.19 12.99 13.44
CA GLU A 231 18.41 12.17 13.54
C GLU A 231 18.15 10.76 13.00
N PHE A 232 17.00 10.18 13.36
CA PHE A 232 16.61 8.85 12.91
C PHE A 232 16.37 8.78 11.40
N ARG A 233 15.71 9.80 10.85
CA ARG A 233 15.52 9.96 9.41
C ARG A 233 16.86 10.00 8.68
N ILE A 234 17.78 10.84 9.11
CA ILE A 234 19.12 10.97 8.51
C ILE A 234 19.89 9.66 8.60
N LYS A 235 19.88 8.98 9.76
CA LYS A 235 20.51 7.66 9.92
C LYS A 235 19.96 6.62 8.95
N GLY A 236 18.64 6.62 8.70
CA GLY A 236 18.03 5.74 7.70
C GLY A 236 18.51 6.05 6.27
N ILE A 237 18.80 7.31 5.94
CA ILE A 237 19.34 7.68 4.62
C ILE A 237 20.81 7.27 4.51
N VAL A 238 21.63 7.54 5.52
CA VAL A 238 23.03 7.09 5.59
C VAL A 238 23.12 5.59 5.37
N ASP A 239 22.27 4.83 6.07
CA ASP A 239 22.21 3.39 5.97
C ASP A 239 21.77 2.90 4.57
N ARG A 240 20.86 3.60 3.87
CA ARG A 240 20.54 3.32 2.45
C ARG A 240 21.72 3.59 1.53
N VAL A 241 22.44 4.70 1.72
CA VAL A 241 23.64 5.06 0.94
C VAL A 241 24.72 4.00 1.10
N GLU A 242 25.04 3.67 2.35
CA GLU A 242 26.07 2.69 2.69
C GLU A 242 25.74 1.31 2.11
N THR A 243 24.50 0.86 2.28
CA THR A 243 24.07 -0.45 1.78
C THR A 243 24.11 -0.49 0.26
N THR A 244 23.66 0.56 -0.41
CA THR A 244 23.71 0.61 -1.87
C THR A 244 25.15 0.59 -2.38
N GLY A 245 26.02 1.39 -1.76
CA GLY A 245 27.45 1.41 -2.09
C GLY A 245 28.09 0.03 -1.92
N ARG A 246 27.86 -0.64 -0.80
CA ARG A 246 28.46 -1.95 -0.52
C ARG A 246 27.90 -3.06 -1.41
N VAL A 247 26.58 -3.13 -1.55
CA VAL A 247 25.92 -4.26 -2.22
C VAL A 247 26.02 -4.17 -3.74
N TRP A 248 25.85 -2.97 -4.30
CA TRP A 248 25.77 -2.80 -5.76
C TRP A 248 27.04 -2.24 -6.37
N LEU A 249 27.74 -1.34 -5.68
CA LEU A 249 28.98 -0.73 -6.20
C LEU A 249 30.23 -1.46 -5.73
N GLY A 250 30.14 -2.29 -4.69
CA GLY A 250 31.30 -2.89 -4.04
C GLY A 250 32.19 -1.87 -3.31
N LEU A 251 31.64 -0.70 -2.95
CA LEU A 251 32.37 0.43 -2.36
C LEU A 251 31.94 0.70 -0.91
N THR A 252 32.91 0.96 -0.04
CA THR A 252 32.68 1.35 1.36
C THR A 252 32.51 2.86 1.52
N VAL A 253 31.47 3.43 0.90
CA VAL A 253 31.26 4.90 0.85
C VAL A 253 31.03 5.57 2.21
N ALA A 254 30.84 4.81 3.31
CA ALA A 254 30.57 5.34 4.63
C ALA A 254 31.66 6.28 5.17
N CYS A 255 32.94 6.05 4.85
CA CYS A 255 34.01 6.98 5.26
C CYS A 255 33.83 8.38 4.64
N ALA A 256 33.17 8.45 3.47
CA ALA A 256 32.95 9.69 2.75
C ALA A 256 31.91 10.62 3.41
N GLU A 257 31.22 10.16 4.47
CA GLU A 257 30.26 10.96 5.22
C GLU A 257 30.91 12.19 5.87
N CYS A 258 32.11 12.01 6.44
CA CYS A 258 32.79 13.03 7.25
C CYS A 258 33.97 13.72 6.54
N HIS A 259 34.59 13.05 5.56
CA HIS A 259 35.76 13.55 4.82
C HIS A 259 35.85 12.81 3.48
N ASP A 260 36.70 13.23 2.54
CA ASP A 260 36.91 12.46 1.29
C ASP A 260 37.38 11.02 1.59
N HIS A 261 36.90 10.02 0.84
CA HIS A 261 37.22 8.63 1.12
C HIS A 261 38.74 8.39 1.09
N LYS A 262 39.26 7.66 2.09
CA LYS A 262 40.71 7.51 2.30
C LYS A 262 41.45 6.81 1.16
N TYR A 263 40.78 5.84 0.51
CA TYR A 263 41.41 4.93 -0.46
C TYR A 263 40.72 4.89 -1.82
N GLU A 264 39.53 5.49 -1.94
CA GLU A 264 38.71 5.39 -3.15
C GLU A 264 38.57 6.79 -3.71
N GLU A 265 38.43 6.92 -5.02
CA GLU A 265 38.18 8.19 -5.70
C GLU A 265 36.72 8.62 -5.51
N PHE A 266 36.34 8.85 -4.25
CA PHE A 266 34.98 9.20 -3.85
C PHE A 266 35.02 10.33 -2.81
N SER A 267 34.71 11.55 -3.26
CA SER A 267 34.74 12.74 -2.41
C SER A 267 33.53 12.81 -1.47
N GLN A 268 33.66 13.57 -0.39
CA GLN A 268 32.55 13.90 0.49
C GLN A 268 31.43 14.64 -0.28
N ALA A 269 31.79 15.48 -1.25
CA ALA A 269 30.82 16.17 -2.08
C ALA A 269 29.97 15.18 -2.90
N GLU A 270 30.59 14.12 -3.44
CA GLU A 270 29.90 13.04 -4.14
C GLU A 270 29.05 12.18 -3.19
N TYR A 271 29.53 11.94 -1.97
CA TYR A 271 28.73 11.30 -0.93
C TYR A 271 27.41 12.02 -0.70
N TYR A 272 27.43 13.34 -0.48
CA TYR A 272 26.20 14.10 -0.24
C TYR A 272 25.33 14.26 -1.51
N ARG A 273 25.91 14.20 -2.71
CA ARG A 273 25.14 14.09 -3.96
C ARG A 273 24.43 12.75 -4.06
N PHE A 274 25.10 11.66 -3.69
CA PHE A 274 24.50 10.32 -3.67
C PHE A 274 23.44 10.20 -2.58
N PHE A 275 23.71 10.74 -1.39
CA PHE A 275 22.75 10.89 -0.30
C PHE A 275 21.46 11.60 -0.75
N ALA A 276 21.57 12.65 -1.57
CA ALA A 276 20.43 13.41 -2.04
C ALA A 276 19.43 12.56 -2.84
N ILE A 277 19.88 11.50 -3.53
CA ILE A 277 19.01 10.57 -4.27
C ILE A 277 18.04 9.86 -3.34
N PHE A 278 18.48 9.49 -2.13
CA PHE A 278 17.67 8.77 -1.15
C PHE A 278 16.93 9.69 -0.18
N ASN A 279 17.29 10.98 -0.15
CA ASN A 279 16.71 12.01 0.70
C ASN A 279 15.44 12.65 0.11
N ASN A 280 14.60 11.86 -0.55
CA ASN A 280 13.37 12.31 -1.22
C ASN A 280 12.12 11.52 -0.78
N VAL A 281 12.27 10.54 0.12
CA VAL A 281 11.17 9.68 0.59
C VAL A 281 10.64 10.15 1.94
N PRO A 282 9.30 10.23 2.15
CA PRO A 282 8.73 10.42 3.47
C PRO A 282 9.15 9.28 4.40
N HIS A 283 10.01 9.57 5.37
CA HIS A 283 10.56 8.57 6.29
C HIS A 283 9.68 8.32 7.53
N LEU A 284 8.83 9.30 7.86
CA LEU A 284 7.92 9.26 9.01
C LEU A 284 6.52 8.83 8.54
N GLY A 285 5.77 8.14 9.39
CA GLY A 285 4.40 7.68 9.09
C GLY A 285 3.59 7.42 10.36
N GLU A 286 2.58 6.55 10.33
CA GLU A 286 1.54 6.55 11.39
C GLU A 286 2.01 6.15 12.81
N LYS A 287 1.27 6.63 13.82
CA LYS A 287 1.50 6.52 15.28
C LYS A 287 2.65 7.39 15.80
N PHE A 288 3.83 6.80 16.05
CA PHE A 288 4.96 7.48 16.67
C PHE A 288 5.86 8.21 15.65
N ASP A 289 5.43 8.34 14.39
CA ASP A 289 6.23 8.90 13.29
C ASP A 289 7.51 8.12 12.95
N VAL A 290 7.60 6.85 13.35
CA VAL A 290 8.85 6.06 13.17
C VAL A 290 8.81 5.05 12.04
N HIS A 291 7.61 4.72 11.54
CA HIS A 291 7.46 3.83 10.39
C HIS A 291 6.98 4.66 9.21
N GLY A 292 7.86 4.92 8.26
CA GLY A 292 7.45 5.46 6.95
C GLY A 292 6.35 4.63 6.28
N PRO A 293 5.87 5.05 5.10
CA PRO A 293 4.71 4.49 4.42
C PRO A 293 4.71 2.96 4.37
N ARG A 294 3.52 2.38 4.56
CA ARG A 294 3.29 0.93 4.48
C ARG A 294 2.33 0.65 3.34
N ILE A 295 2.57 -0.47 2.66
CA ILE A 295 1.64 -1.01 1.68
C ILE A 295 0.79 -2.08 2.34
N GLN A 296 -0.51 -2.11 2.00
CA GLN A 296 -1.37 -3.22 2.37
C GLN A 296 -1.31 -4.25 1.26
N VAL A 297 -0.76 -5.43 1.56
CA VAL A 297 -0.69 -6.53 0.60
C VAL A 297 -1.75 -7.55 0.97
N LEU A 298 -2.73 -7.73 0.09
CA LEU A 298 -3.76 -8.76 0.24
C LEU A 298 -3.15 -10.15 0.01
N PRO A 299 -3.64 -11.21 0.69
CA PRO A 299 -3.20 -12.59 0.44
C PRO A 299 -3.30 -12.98 -1.03
N ALA A 300 -2.42 -13.87 -1.50
CA ALA A 300 -2.40 -14.33 -2.89
C ALA A 300 -3.75 -14.91 -3.33
N THR A 301 -4.44 -15.63 -2.45
CA THR A 301 -5.80 -16.15 -2.68
C THR A 301 -6.79 -15.01 -2.95
N THR A 302 -6.78 -13.99 -2.11
CA THR A 302 -7.64 -12.80 -2.28
C THR A 302 -7.31 -12.06 -3.58
N ARG A 303 -6.03 -11.88 -3.92
CA ARG A 303 -5.62 -11.25 -5.18
C ARG A 303 -6.09 -12.06 -6.40
N ALA A 304 -5.99 -13.38 -6.33
CA ALA A 304 -6.48 -14.28 -7.38
C ALA A 304 -8.00 -14.18 -7.56
N THR A 305 -8.75 -14.15 -6.44
CA THR A 305 -10.20 -13.93 -6.46
C THR A 305 -10.55 -12.57 -7.07
N ILE A 306 -9.86 -11.49 -6.69
CA ILE A 306 -10.08 -10.16 -7.26
C ILE A 306 -9.83 -10.17 -8.77
N ALA A 307 -8.70 -10.75 -9.21
CA ALA A 307 -8.39 -10.83 -10.63
C ALA A 307 -9.41 -11.67 -11.41
N GLN A 308 -9.96 -12.73 -10.80
CA GLN A 308 -11.05 -13.50 -11.39
C GLN A 308 -12.32 -12.65 -11.52
N LEU A 309 -12.74 -11.99 -10.44
CA LEU A 309 -13.93 -11.14 -10.45
C LEU A 309 -13.80 -9.97 -11.42
N GLN A 310 -12.59 -9.42 -11.58
CA GLN A 310 -12.33 -8.38 -12.57
C GLN A 310 -12.50 -8.90 -13.99
N ARG A 311 -11.97 -10.10 -14.31
CA ARG A 311 -12.21 -10.73 -15.63
C ARG A 311 -13.69 -11.01 -15.88
N GLU A 312 -14.42 -11.45 -14.85
CA GLU A 312 -15.86 -11.67 -14.94
C GLU A 312 -16.60 -10.34 -15.18
N LEU A 313 -16.21 -9.25 -14.51
CA LEU A 313 -16.75 -7.92 -14.71
C LEU A 313 -16.46 -7.40 -16.13
N ASP A 314 -15.21 -7.45 -16.58
CA ASP A 314 -14.81 -6.99 -17.92
C ASP A 314 -15.56 -7.78 -19.01
N ALA A 315 -15.79 -9.09 -18.82
CA ALA A 315 -16.58 -9.91 -19.74
C ALA A 315 -18.06 -9.52 -19.75
N ILE A 316 -18.63 -9.16 -18.60
CA ILE A 316 -20.00 -8.64 -18.49
C ILE A 316 -20.08 -7.26 -19.17
N GLU A 317 -19.14 -6.36 -18.94
CA GLU A 317 -19.10 -5.03 -19.54
C GLU A 317 -18.93 -5.10 -21.08
N ALA A 318 -18.07 -6.00 -21.57
CA ALA A 318 -17.87 -6.21 -23.01
C ALA A 318 -19.12 -6.77 -23.71
N THR A 319 -19.99 -7.48 -22.99
CA THR A 319 -21.25 -8.04 -23.53
C THR A 319 -22.45 -7.12 -23.27
N ALA A 320 -22.33 -6.16 -22.35
CA ALA A 320 -23.36 -5.18 -22.06
C ALA A 320 -23.39 -4.07 -23.12
N LYS A 321 -24.34 -4.16 -24.06
CA LYS A 321 -24.71 -3.03 -24.92
C LYS A 321 -25.51 -1.99 -24.11
N VAL A 322 -24.83 -1.13 -23.36
CA VAL A 322 -25.47 0.06 -22.79
C VAL A 322 -25.57 1.11 -23.89
N THR A 323 -26.77 1.27 -24.45
CA THR A 323 -27.10 2.35 -25.39
C THR A 323 -28.31 3.13 -24.86
N GLY A 324 -28.11 4.41 -24.54
CA GLY A 324 -29.20 5.38 -24.34
C GLY A 324 -29.04 6.32 -23.13
N PRO A 325 -29.51 7.58 -23.23
CA PRO A 325 -29.56 8.52 -22.12
C PRO A 325 -30.74 8.17 -21.19
N PHE A 326 -30.52 8.23 -19.88
CA PHE A 326 -31.53 7.95 -18.85
C PHE A 326 -32.70 8.96 -18.91
N PRO A 327 -33.98 8.51 -18.98
CA PRO A 327 -35.13 9.42 -18.87
C PRO A 327 -35.84 9.33 -17.50
N ASP A 328 -35.84 10.46 -16.79
CA ASP A 328 -36.40 10.72 -15.44
C ASP A 328 -37.86 10.29 -15.20
N ARG A 329 -38.67 10.09 -16.25
CA ARG A 329 -40.08 9.66 -16.09
C ARG A 329 -40.23 8.17 -15.77
N GLN A 330 -39.28 7.35 -16.20
CA GLN A 330 -39.36 5.90 -16.01
C GLN A 330 -39.16 5.54 -14.54
N ILE A 331 -38.25 6.23 -13.83
CA ILE A 331 -37.93 5.96 -12.42
C ILE A 331 -39.13 6.23 -11.49
N ALA A 332 -39.87 7.31 -11.72
CA ALA A 332 -41.09 7.61 -10.96
C ALA A 332 -42.21 6.59 -11.23
N ALA A 333 -42.32 6.11 -12.47
CA ALA A 333 -43.25 5.05 -12.84
C ALA A 333 -42.84 3.70 -12.23
N ASP A 334 -41.54 3.40 -12.19
CA ASP A 334 -40.96 2.18 -11.64
C ASP A 334 -41.07 2.13 -10.11
N LEU A 335 -40.93 3.27 -9.42
CA LEU A 335 -41.20 3.39 -7.97
C LEU A 335 -42.69 3.18 -7.64
N ARG A 336 -43.57 3.67 -8.51
CA ARG A 336 -45.03 3.47 -8.38
C ARG A 336 -45.45 2.03 -8.70
N ALA A 337 -44.79 1.39 -9.66
CA ALA A 337 -44.98 -0.02 -9.98
C ALA A 337 -44.43 -0.93 -8.87
N TRP A 338 -43.27 -0.58 -8.30
CA TRP A 338 -42.64 -1.28 -7.18
C TRP A 338 -43.52 -1.27 -5.94
N SER A 339 -44.13 -0.13 -5.61
CA SER A 339 -44.99 -0.02 -4.44
C SER A 339 -46.29 -0.82 -4.55
N LEU A 340 -46.75 -1.07 -5.79
CA LEU A 340 -47.95 -1.86 -6.07
C LEU A 340 -47.64 -3.35 -6.29
N GLN A 341 -46.49 -3.70 -6.87
CA GLN A 341 -46.12 -5.08 -7.24
C GLN A 341 -44.59 -5.33 -7.15
N PRO A 342 -44.05 -5.74 -5.99
CA PRO A 342 -42.60 -5.95 -5.81
C PRO A 342 -41.97 -7.07 -6.65
N GLN A 343 -42.77 -7.96 -7.25
CA GLN A 343 -42.27 -9.03 -8.15
C GLN A 343 -41.86 -8.49 -9.53
N ALA A 344 -42.28 -7.27 -9.89
CA ALA A 344 -41.87 -6.62 -11.13
C ALA A 344 -40.36 -6.30 -11.18
N LEU A 345 -39.66 -6.42 -10.04
CA LEU A 345 -38.23 -6.15 -9.89
C LEU A 345 -37.29 -7.12 -10.61
N ASP A 346 -37.73 -8.30 -11.03
CA ASP A 346 -36.87 -9.24 -11.77
C ASP A 346 -36.65 -8.80 -13.23
N LYS A 347 -37.40 -7.79 -13.71
CA LYS A 347 -37.34 -7.30 -15.08
C LYS A 347 -36.76 -5.88 -15.23
N LEU A 348 -36.38 -5.22 -14.13
CA LEU A 348 -35.85 -3.85 -14.14
C LEU A 348 -34.32 -3.83 -14.30
N GLN A 349 -33.84 -3.27 -15.42
CA GLN A 349 -32.43 -3.06 -15.75
C GLN A 349 -31.94 -1.64 -15.43
N ALA A 350 -32.44 -1.00 -14.36
CA ALA A 350 -31.94 0.30 -13.91
C ALA A 350 -30.88 0.12 -12.80
N PRO A 351 -29.82 0.95 -12.74
CA PRO A 351 -28.79 0.89 -11.70
C PRO A 351 -29.35 1.46 -10.38
N SER A 352 -30.25 0.70 -9.77
CA SER A 352 -30.67 0.90 -8.39
C SER A 352 -29.67 0.16 -7.50
N LEU A 353 -29.00 0.85 -6.57
CA LEU A 353 -28.23 0.19 -5.52
C LEU A 353 -29.22 -0.57 -4.63
N ARG A 354 -29.45 -1.84 -4.97
CA ARG A 354 -30.19 -2.75 -4.11
C ARG A 354 -29.25 -3.23 -3.02
N ILE A 355 -29.37 -2.68 -1.81
CA ILE A 355 -28.79 -3.32 -0.62
C ILE A 355 -29.64 -4.55 -0.30
N ARG A 356 -29.41 -5.64 -1.04
CA ARG A 356 -29.80 -6.98 -0.59
C ARG A 356 -28.80 -7.36 0.49
N PHE A 357 -29.28 -7.65 1.71
CA PHE A 357 -28.45 -8.17 2.79
C PHE A 357 -27.91 -9.57 2.42
N ALA A 358 -26.89 -9.61 1.57
CA ALA A 358 -26.10 -10.79 1.23
C ALA A 358 -24.66 -10.51 1.67
N GLY A 359 -24.43 -10.53 2.99
CA GLY A 359 -23.12 -10.21 3.56
C GLY A 359 -23.20 -9.61 4.96
N SER A 360 -22.06 -9.59 5.65
CA SER A 360 -21.93 -9.21 7.05
C SER A 360 -22.26 -7.73 7.29
N VAL A 361 -23.23 -7.51 8.17
CA VAL A 361 -23.61 -6.19 8.69
C VAL A 361 -22.97 -6.00 10.06
N ARG A 362 -22.16 -4.96 10.24
CA ARG A 362 -21.62 -4.59 11.57
C ARG A 362 -22.67 -3.79 12.33
N ALA A 363 -23.22 -4.37 13.40
CA ALA A 363 -23.97 -3.65 14.41
C ALA A 363 -23.00 -3.08 15.45
N LEU A 364 -23.08 -1.77 15.73
CA LEU A 364 -22.27 -1.13 16.78
C LEU A 364 -23.13 -0.85 18.02
N SER A 365 -22.54 -1.07 19.20
CA SER A 365 -23.10 -0.68 20.50
C SER A 365 -22.63 0.74 20.89
N ARG A 366 -23.42 1.39 21.75
CA ARG A 366 -23.28 2.78 22.24
C ARG A 366 -21.91 3.15 22.81
N ASP A 367 -21.10 2.18 23.19
CA ASP A 367 -19.83 2.30 23.89
C ASP A 367 -18.60 2.07 23.00
N GLY A 368 -18.78 2.00 21.68
CA GLY A 368 -17.68 1.76 20.71
C GLY A 368 -17.04 0.37 20.86
N ARG A 369 -17.52 -0.44 21.81
CA ARG A 369 -17.20 -1.85 21.95
C ARG A 369 -18.12 -2.62 21.03
N SER A 370 -17.54 -3.22 20.00
CA SER A 370 -18.20 -4.24 19.20
C SER A 370 -18.61 -5.39 20.14
N THR A 371 -19.90 -5.57 20.38
CA THR A 371 -20.41 -6.92 20.64
C THR A 371 -20.48 -7.58 19.27
N GLY A 372 -19.34 -8.14 18.86
CA GLY A 372 -19.21 -8.81 17.59
C GLY A 372 -20.24 -9.92 17.48
N VAL A 373 -21.00 -9.91 16.40
CA VAL A 373 -21.43 -11.17 15.81
C VAL A 373 -20.58 -11.39 14.57
N SER A 374 -19.51 -12.16 14.76
CA SER A 374 -18.85 -12.87 13.67
C SER A 374 -19.60 -14.18 13.47
N THR A 375 -20.03 -14.47 12.25
CA THR A 375 -20.40 -15.83 11.86
C THR A 375 -19.86 -16.09 10.47
N ASP A 376 -18.90 -17.01 10.38
CA ASP A 376 -18.29 -17.53 9.15
C ASP A 376 -19.26 -18.46 8.40
N SER A 377 -20.45 -17.96 8.00
CA SER A 377 -21.42 -18.67 7.16
C SER A 377 -22.58 -17.75 6.72
N PRO A 378 -23.27 -18.03 5.60
CA PRO A 378 -24.30 -17.18 4.99
C PRO A 378 -25.64 -17.15 5.76
N ARG A 379 -25.61 -17.15 7.09
CA ARG A 379 -26.80 -17.07 7.96
C ARG A 379 -26.63 -15.94 8.96
N LEU A 380 -27.52 -14.96 8.87
CA LEU A 380 -27.61 -13.81 9.77
C LEU A 380 -27.74 -14.27 11.25
N PRO A 381 -27.22 -13.50 12.23
CA PRO A 381 -27.21 -13.85 13.65
C PRO A 381 -28.60 -14.23 14.22
N LYS A 382 -28.73 -15.37 14.91
CA LYS A 382 -30.01 -15.83 15.51
C LYS A 382 -30.63 -14.89 16.56
N THR A 383 -29.88 -13.92 17.09
CA THR A 383 -30.31 -13.05 18.20
C THR A 383 -30.87 -11.70 17.76
N ALA A 384 -30.86 -11.38 16.47
CA ALA A 384 -31.36 -10.11 15.92
C ALA A 384 -32.74 -10.21 15.23
N PHE A 385 -33.30 -11.42 15.10
CA PHE A 385 -34.49 -11.68 14.28
C PHE A 385 -35.51 -12.50 15.06
N ALA A 386 -36.64 -11.88 15.42
CA ALA A 386 -37.83 -12.60 15.84
C ALA A 386 -39.07 -11.72 15.62
N ALA A 387 -39.29 -11.28 14.38
CA ALA A 387 -40.59 -10.78 13.96
C ALA A 387 -40.85 -11.18 12.50
N ASP A 388 -42.09 -11.50 12.19
CA ASP A 388 -42.55 -11.61 10.80
C ASP A 388 -42.36 -10.24 10.13
N GLY A 389 -41.58 -10.22 9.05
CA GLY A 389 -41.45 -9.04 8.21
C GLY A 389 -42.77 -8.68 7.53
N PRO A 390 -42.78 -7.64 6.67
CA PRO A 390 -44.00 -7.18 6.00
C PRO A 390 -44.67 -8.26 5.14
N ARG A 391 -43.97 -9.36 4.84
CA ARG A 391 -44.49 -10.53 4.12
C ARG A 391 -43.96 -11.82 4.72
N ARG A 392 -44.78 -12.87 4.63
CA ARG A 392 -44.42 -14.24 5.05
C ARG A 392 -43.13 -14.69 4.36
N GLY A 393 -42.13 -15.09 5.15
CA GLY A 393 -40.83 -15.55 4.65
C GLY A 393 -39.78 -14.46 4.41
N ILE A 394 -40.10 -13.18 4.63
CA ILE A 394 -39.12 -12.09 4.61
C ILE A 394 -38.74 -11.75 6.07
N PRO A 395 -37.48 -11.94 6.50
CA PRO A 395 -37.05 -11.56 7.83
C PRO A 395 -36.92 -10.03 7.94
N ALA A 396 -37.27 -9.49 9.11
CA ALA A 396 -37.07 -8.08 9.45
C ALA A 396 -35.98 -7.91 10.51
N ILE A 397 -35.23 -6.82 10.44
CA ILE A 397 -34.19 -6.49 11.42
C ILE A 397 -34.79 -5.59 12.50
N ARG A 398 -34.70 -6.00 13.77
CA ARG A 398 -35.04 -5.10 14.89
C ARG A 398 -33.85 -4.23 15.27
N LEU A 399 -33.96 -2.93 15.03
CA LEU A 399 -33.04 -1.93 15.55
C LEU A 399 -33.59 -1.42 16.88
N GLY A 400 -33.05 -1.99 17.96
CA GLY A 400 -33.40 -1.62 19.33
C GLY A 400 -32.57 -0.46 19.86
N PRO A 401 -32.81 -0.06 21.11
CA PRO A 401 -32.13 1.07 21.71
C PRO A 401 -30.59 1.04 21.59
N GLY A 402 -30.01 2.09 20.96
CA GLY A 402 -28.56 2.24 20.83
C GLY A 402 -27.91 1.30 19.82
N ARG A 403 -28.70 0.69 18.93
CA ARG A 403 -28.22 -0.16 17.83
C ARG A 403 -28.43 0.55 16.51
N SER A 404 -27.38 0.63 15.71
CA SER A 404 -27.45 1.09 14.33
C SER A 404 -26.63 0.17 13.43
N ILE A 405 -26.91 0.24 12.13
CA ILE A 405 -26.09 -0.39 11.10
C ILE A 405 -25.30 0.71 10.42
N VAL A 406 -23.98 0.53 10.34
CA VAL A 406 -23.08 1.49 9.71
C VAL A 406 -22.52 0.88 8.42
N PHE A 407 -22.63 1.61 7.32
CA PHE A 407 -22.05 1.26 6.03
C PHE A 407 -20.79 2.09 5.82
N GLU A 408 -19.66 1.41 5.66
CA GLU A 408 -18.40 2.07 5.33
C GLU A 408 -18.51 2.74 3.95
N GLU A 409 -17.75 3.82 3.72
CA GLU A 409 -17.78 4.57 2.45
C GLU A 409 -17.40 3.70 1.23
N SER A 410 -16.57 2.66 1.46
CA SER A 410 -16.24 1.65 0.44
C SER A 410 -17.40 0.73 0.06
N GLN A 411 -18.41 0.61 0.92
CA GLN A 411 -19.59 -0.22 0.70
C GLN A 411 -20.74 0.59 0.10
N VAL A 412 -20.90 1.84 0.54
CA VAL A 412 -21.91 2.77 0.02
C VAL A 412 -21.25 4.15 -0.11
N PRO A 413 -20.90 4.58 -1.34
CA PRO A 413 -20.28 5.88 -1.54
C PRO A 413 -21.26 7.01 -1.23
N SER A 414 -20.73 8.16 -0.83
CA SER A 414 -21.52 9.35 -0.54
C SER A 414 -22.25 9.86 -1.80
N PHE A 415 -23.57 10.03 -1.71
CA PHE A 415 -24.37 10.58 -2.80
C PHE A 415 -24.42 12.10 -2.72
N THR A 416 -24.00 12.78 -3.79
CA THR A 416 -24.05 14.25 -3.89
C THR A 416 -25.10 14.75 -4.89
N GLY A 417 -25.55 13.91 -5.83
CA GLY A 417 -26.63 14.19 -6.77
C GLY A 417 -27.97 13.65 -6.28
N ASP A 418 -28.84 13.25 -7.20
CA ASP A 418 -30.17 12.68 -6.91
C ASP A 418 -30.08 11.49 -5.94
N LEU A 419 -31.06 11.40 -5.03
CA LEU A 419 -31.10 10.41 -3.97
C LEU A 419 -32.52 9.90 -3.77
N SER A 420 -32.70 8.59 -3.80
CA SER A 420 -33.96 7.95 -3.37
C SER A 420 -33.67 6.95 -2.26
N ILE A 421 -34.45 7.01 -1.19
CA ILE A 421 -34.37 6.11 -0.05
C ILE A 421 -35.73 5.45 0.13
N GLY A 422 -35.78 4.12 0.22
CA GLY A 422 -37.02 3.37 0.44
C GLY A 422 -36.80 2.18 1.35
N LEU A 423 -37.68 1.96 2.32
CA LEU A 423 -37.61 0.86 3.27
C LEU A 423 -39.00 0.52 3.83
N TRP A 424 -39.15 -0.72 4.29
CA TRP A 424 -40.26 -1.07 5.17
C TRP A 424 -39.91 -0.67 6.59
N VAL A 425 -40.87 -0.14 7.33
CA VAL A 425 -40.70 0.22 8.73
C VAL A 425 -41.92 -0.24 9.53
N ARG A 426 -41.67 -0.77 10.72
CA ARG A 426 -42.71 -0.98 11.74
C ARG A 426 -42.23 -0.41 13.06
N THR A 427 -42.97 0.57 13.57
CA THR A 427 -42.59 1.30 14.79
C THR A 427 -43.79 1.86 15.51
N THR A 428 -43.64 2.11 16.81
CA THR A 428 -44.55 2.97 17.61
C THR A 428 -43.86 4.26 18.06
N GLN A 429 -42.58 4.43 17.70
CA GLN A 429 -41.76 5.53 18.19
C GLN A 429 -42.20 6.86 17.56
N PRO A 430 -42.28 7.93 18.37
CA PRO A 430 -42.67 9.26 17.88
C PRO A 430 -41.57 9.92 17.04
N VAL A 431 -40.31 9.53 17.22
CA VAL A 431 -39.14 10.05 16.51
C VAL A 431 -38.27 8.84 16.13
N ALA A 432 -37.60 8.85 14.98
CA ALA A 432 -36.58 7.85 14.62
C ALA A 432 -35.79 8.30 13.38
N ASP A 433 -34.46 8.22 13.42
CA ASP A 433 -33.64 8.38 12.22
C ASP A 433 -33.56 7.03 11.50
N LEU A 434 -34.19 6.92 10.33
CA LEU A 434 -34.25 5.67 9.57
C LEU A 434 -32.97 5.48 8.78
N VAL A 435 -32.57 6.49 8.01
CA VAL A 435 -31.36 6.52 7.19
C VAL A 435 -30.70 7.89 7.33
N SER A 436 -29.42 7.95 7.68
CA SER A 436 -28.73 9.23 7.86
C SER A 436 -27.26 9.20 7.44
N GLN A 437 -26.76 10.36 7.03
CA GLN A 437 -25.34 10.64 6.85
C GLN A 437 -25.05 11.99 7.53
N TYR A 438 -24.97 11.95 8.86
CA TYR A 438 -25.12 13.14 9.69
C TYR A 438 -24.49 13.00 11.09
N ASP A 439 -23.71 14.02 11.48
CA ASP A 439 -23.23 14.31 12.84
C ASP A 439 -23.34 15.82 13.13
N TRP A 440 -24.30 16.18 13.97
CA TRP A 440 -24.54 17.57 14.31
C TRP A 440 -23.51 18.18 15.24
N ARG A 441 -22.86 17.37 16.10
CA ARG A 441 -21.90 17.87 17.08
C ARG A 441 -20.58 18.21 16.42
N SER A 442 -20.14 17.41 15.45
CA SER A 442 -18.94 17.72 14.67
C SER A 442 -19.19 18.66 13.48
N GLY A 443 -20.44 19.07 13.24
CA GLY A 443 -20.78 19.95 12.12
C GLY A 443 -20.60 19.27 10.76
N ARG A 444 -20.78 17.95 10.69
CA ARG A 444 -20.60 17.14 9.48
C ARG A 444 -21.94 16.59 9.06
N ARG A 445 -22.54 17.15 8.01
CA ARG A 445 -23.94 16.89 7.70
C ARG A 445 -24.17 16.76 6.20
N ALA A 446 -25.04 15.83 5.80
CA ALA A 446 -25.54 15.71 4.43
C ALA A 446 -27.05 15.58 4.40
N HIS A 447 -27.58 14.46 4.91
CA HIS A 447 -28.99 14.16 4.86
C HIS A 447 -29.47 13.27 6.01
N VAL A 448 -30.75 13.39 6.33
CA VAL A 448 -31.48 12.51 7.26
C VAL A 448 -32.83 12.20 6.63
N PHE A 449 -33.22 10.93 6.63
CA PHE A 449 -34.59 10.48 6.38
C PHE A 449 -35.07 9.71 7.61
N GLY A 450 -36.18 10.14 8.18
CA GLY A 450 -36.61 9.70 9.50
C GLY A 450 -38.10 9.92 9.77
N ILE A 451 -38.45 9.81 11.05
CA ILE A 451 -39.77 10.01 11.63
C ILE A 451 -39.63 11.08 12.71
N GLY A 452 -40.56 12.03 12.77
CA GLY A 452 -40.73 12.94 13.90
C GLY A 452 -39.68 14.02 14.07
N GLY A 453 -38.53 13.97 13.38
CA GLY A 453 -37.52 15.04 13.30
C GLY A 453 -37.03 15.52 14.67
N GLU A 454 -35.92 14.97 15.18
CA GLU A 454 -35.50 15.25 16.56
C GLU A 454 -35.27 16.75 16.81
N SER A 455 -36.02 17.31 17.77
CA SER A 455 -35.92 18.71 18.21
C SER A 455 -36.20 19.76 17.11
N ASP A 456 -36.74 19.35 15.96
CA ASP A 456 -37.23 20.27 14.94
C ASP A 456 -38.64 20.74 15.31
N LYS A 457 -38.81 22.05 15.45
CA LYS A 457 -40.05 22.68 15.94
C LYS A 457 -41.26 22.45 15.02
N ASP A 458 -41.03 22.26 13.72
CA ASP A 458 -42.09 22.15 12.72
C ASP A 458 -42.43 20.68 12.44
N SER A 459 -41.62 19.77 12.97
CA SER A 459 -41.83 18.34 12.84
C SER A 459 -42.92 17.81 13.76
N ARG A 460 -43.66 16.82 13.26
CA ARG A 460 -44.79 16.19 13.97
C ARG A 460 -44.42 14.76 14.35
N PRO A 461 -44.55 14.39 15.64
CA PRO A 461 -44.32 13.02 16.09
C PRO A 461 -45.04 11.97 15.24
N GLY A 462 -44.32 10.89 14.90
CA GLY A 462 -44.87 9.73 14.20
C GLY A 462 -45.02 9.89 12.68
N ARG A 463 -44.67 11.04 12.09
CA ARG A 463 -44.75 11.30 10.64
C ARG A 463 -43.37 11.34 10.02
N LEU A 464 -43.29 11.07 8.71
CA LEU A 464 -42.02 11.15 7.98
C LEU A 464 -41.41 12.54 8.06
N PHE A 465 -40.07 12.59 8.07
CA PHE A 465 -39.27 13.79 8.12
C PHE A 465 -38.03 13.58 7.26
N THR A 466 -37.62 14.59 6.50
CA THR A 466 -36.31 14.58 5.86
C THR A 466 -35.64 15.93 5.92
N TRP A 467 -34.32 15.89 6.04
CA TRP A 467 -33.44 17.03 6.12
C TRP A 467 -32.33 16.84 5.08
N LEU A 468 -32.11 17.84 4.21
CA LEU A 468 -31.17 17.76 3.09
C LEU A 468 -30.34 19.04 3.04
N SER A 469 -29.01 18.92 3.11
CA SER A 469 -28.09 20.06 3.18
C SER A 469 -27.04 20.05 2.07
N ARG A 470 -26.83 21.21 1.46
CA ARG A 470 -25.78 21.52 0.48
C ARG A 470 -24.41 21.67 1.13
N THR A 471 -24.37 22.14 2.37
CA THR A 471 -23.15 22.37 3.15
C THR A 471 -23.18 21.57 4.45
N SER A 472 -22.03 21.10 4.91
CA SER A 472 -21.95 20.35 6.17
C SER A 472 -22.19 21.24 7.39
N ASN A 473 -21.69 22.47 7.36
CA ASN A 473 -21.93 23.50 8.37
C ASN A 473 -21.64 24.90 7.77
N PRO A 474 -22.49 25.92 7.95
CA PRO A 474 -23.84 25.87 8.54
C PRO A 474 -24.82 25.04 7.69
N PHE A 475 -26.03 24.80 8.22
CA PHE A 475 -27.11 24.21 7.42
C PHE A 475 -27.51 25.14 6.27
N ASP A 476 -27.59 24.59 5.07
CA ASP A 476 -28.14 25.28 3.91
C ASP A 476 -28.84 24.27 3.00
N GLY A 477 -30.17 24.27 3.00
CA GLY A 477 -30.94 23.35 2.17
C GLY A 477 -32.42 23.35 2.50
N ALA A 478 -33.02 22.16 2.50
CA ALA A 478 -34.46 21.96 2.65
C ALA A 478 -34.80 20.95 3.74
N VAL A 479 -35.98 21.12 4.32
CA VAL A 479 -36.60 20.18 5.25
C VAL A 479 -38.00 19.87 4.74
N VAL A 480 -38.39 18.59 4.73
CA VAL A 480 -39.76 18.18 4.37
C VAL A 480 -40.42 17.44 5.52
N TYR A 481 -41.63 17.88 5.86
CA TYR A 481 -42.43 17.35 6.94
C TYR A 481 -43.62 16.58 6.35
N GLY A 482 -43.71 15.29 6.65
CA GLY A 482 -44.80 14.44 6.21
C GLY A 482 -46.12 14.75 6.94
N SER A 483 -47.23 14.50 6.24
CA SER A 483 -48.58 14.63 6.78
C SER A 483 -49.17 13.29 7.25
N ILE A 484 -48.61 12.16 6.81
CA ILE A 484 -49.13 10.81 7.10
C ILE A 484 -48.39 10.20 8.31
N PRO A 485 -49.09 9.73 9.35
CA PRO A 485 -48.48 9.00 10.46
C PRO A 485 -48.10 7.57 10.04
N VAL A 486 -46.96 7.09 10.51
CA VAL A 486 -46.38 5.76 10.20
C VAL A 486 -45.96 4.98 11.46
N ASN A 487 -46.34 5.46 12.65
CA ASN A 487 -45.97 4.89 13.94
C ASN A 487 -47.13 4.14 14.64
N ASP A 488 -48.03 3.52 13.88
CA ASP A 488 -49.20 2.80 14.41
C ASP A 488 -48.90 1.34 14.81
N GLY A 489 -47.62 0.94 14.77
CA GLY A 489 -47.17 -0.42 15.05
C GLY A 489 -47.42 -1.42 13.93
N ARG A 490 -47.87 -0.98 12.75
CA ARG A 490 -47.99 -1.81 11.52
C ARG A 490 -46.80 -1.60 10.60
N TRP A 491 -46.69 -2.49 9.62
CA TRP A 491 -45.70 -2.37 8.55
C TRP A 491 -46.14 -1.32 7.54
N HIS A 492 -45.34 -0.27 7.40
CA HIS A 492 -45.48 0.73 6.36
C HIS A 492 -44.28 0.68 5.42
N HIS A 493 -44.54 0.86 4.14
CA HIS A 493 -43.51 1.09 3.17
C HIS A 493 -43.28 2.59 3.00
N VAL A 494 -42.12 3.10 3.41
CA VAL A 494 -41.82 4.53 3.41
C VAL A 494 -40.71 4.84 2.42
N ALA A 495 -40.83 5.94 1.70
CA ALA A 495 -39.78 6.39 0.80
C ALA A 495 -39.66 7.91 0.71
N MET A 496 -38.46 8.35 0.35
CA MET A 496 -38.12 9.70 -0.01
C MET A 496 -37.46 9.68 -1.39
N SER A 497 -37.86 10.59 -2.27
CA SER A 497 -37.17 10.88 -3.52
C SER A 497 -36.71 12.33 -3.50
N TYR A 498 -35.43 12.57 -3.76
CA TYR A 498 -34.81 13.87 -3.91
C TYR A 498 -34.21 13.98 -5.31
N THR A 499 -34.65 15.00 -6.04
CA THR A 499 -34.09 15.41 -7.32
C THR A 499 -33.36 16.73 -7.13
N ALA A 500 -32.06 16.72 -7.42
CA ALA A 500 -31.15 17.81 -7.13
C ALA A 500 -31.64 19.13 -7.73
N GLY A 501 -31.86 20.12 -6.85
CA GLY A 501 -32.31 21.47 -7.20
C GLY A 501 -33.77 21.57 -7.62
N SER A 502 -34.52 20.46 -7.63
CA SER A 502 -35.85 20.39 -8.21
C SER A 502 -36.92 20.05 -7.16
N SER A 503 -36.90 18.84 -6.60
CA SER A 503 -38.00 18.36 -5.75
C SER A 503 -37.53 17.42 -4.64
N VAL A 504 -38.35 17.34 -3.59
CA VAL A 504 -38.26 16.34 -2.53
C VAL A 504 -39.67 15.83 -2.28
N GLU A 505 -39.87 14.52 -2.42
CA GLU A 505 -41.18 13.88 -2.33
C GLU A 505 -41.14 12.74 -1.31
N LEU A 506 -42.16 12.68 -0.45
CA LEU A 506 -42.33 11.61 0.53
C LEU A 506 -43.45 10.66 0.09
N PHE A 507 -43.29 9.38 0.38
CA PHE A 507 -44.25 8.33 0.04
C PHE A 507 -44.50 7.44 1.25
N VAL A 508 -45.77 7.06 1.46
CA VAL A 508 -46.21 6.07 2.44
C VAL A 508 -47.10 5.07 1.73
N ASP A 509 -46.77 3.79 1.85
CA ASP A 509 -47.48 2.65 1.23
C ASP A 509 -47.74 2.84 -0.26
N GLY A 510 -46.73 3.37 -0.95
CA GLY A 510 -46.77 3.61 -2.39
C GLY A 510 -47.54 4.84 -2.84
N ARG A 511 -48.11 5.60 -1.91
CA ARG A 511 -48.84 6.83 -2.19
C ARG A 511 -47.97 8.01 -1.84
N ARG A 512 -47.87 8.98 -2.75
CA ARG A 512 -47.22 10.25 -2.49
C ARG A 512 -47.97 11.00 -1.39
N ASP A 513 -47.23 11.52 -0.42
CA ASP A 513 -47.75 12.40 0.61
C ASP A 513 -47.95 13.81 0.05
N THR A 514 -49.12 14.06 -0.52
CA THR A 514 -49.47 15.37 -1.10
C THR A 514 -49.70 16.46 -0.04
N GLY A 515 -49.80 16.08 1.24
CA GLY A 515 -49.92 17.02 2.36
C GLY A 515 -48.57 17.41 2.97
N ALA A 516 -47.46 16.85 2.47
CA ALA A 516 -46.13 17.15 2.98
C ALA A 516 -45.76 18.62 2.71
N THR A 517 -45.16 19.28 3.71
CA THR A 517 -44.74 20.67 3.60
C THR A 517 -43.22 20.75 3.49
N LEU A 518 -42.73 21.63 2.62
CA LEU A 518 -41.30 21.87 2.42
C LEU A 518 -40.93 23.26 2.96
N THR A 519 -39.85 23.35 3.72
CA THR A 519 -39.21 24.60 4.13
C THR A 519 -37.79 24.67 3.55
N GLY A 520 -37.32 25.88 3.26
CA GLY A 520 -35.99 26.10 2.66
C GLY A 520 -35.96 25.94 1.13
N ARG A 521 -34.76 25.76 0.57
CA ARG A 521 -34.53 25.59 -0.87
C ARG A 521 -33.97 24.21 -1.13
N VAL A 522 -34.58 23.48 -2.08
CA VAL A 522 -34.06 22.17 -2.50
C VAL A 522 -32.64 22.36 -3.00
N PRO A 523 -31.63 21.75 -2.36
CA PRO A 523 -30.25 22.00 -2.73
C PRO A 523 -29.96 21.41 -4.11
N PRO A 524 -29.10 22.02 -4.95
CA PRO A 524 -28.70 21.48 -6.25
C PRO A 524 -27.68 20.33 -6.14
N ARG A 525 -27.23 20.03 -4.92
CA ARG A 525 -26.36 18.91 -4.56
C ARG A 525 -26.36 18.74 -3.04
N LEU A 526 -26.15 17.53 -2.56
CA LEU A 526 -25.91 17.27 -1.13
C LEU A 526 -24.44 17.46 -0.79
N ALA A 527 -24.18 17.82 0.47
CA ALA A 527 -22.83 17.85 1.01
C ALA A 527 -22.21 16.44 1.07
N ASN A 528 -20.89 16.35 0.92
CA ASN A 528 -20.14 15.13 1.19
C ASN A 528 -19.30 15.32 2.48
N PRO A 529 -19.83 14.97 3.65
CA PRO A 529 -19.15 15.15 4.92
C PRO A 529 -18.07 14.08 5.19
N THR A 530 -17.84 13.13 4.28
CA THR A 530 -16.95 11.96 4.48
C THR A 530 -17.39 11.09 5.67
N LEU A 531 -18.70 10.99 5.91
CA LEU A 531 -19.30 10.18 6.99
C LEU A 531 -19.87 8.88 6.41
N PRO A 532 -19.89 7.77 7.17
CA PRO A 532 -20.61 6.58 6.74
C PRO A 532 -22.13 6.82 6.70
N LEU A 533 -22.82 6.06 5.84
CA LEU A 533 -24.28 5.98 5.86
C LEU A 533 -24.71 5.10 7.06
N VAL A 534 -25.77 5.49 7.75
CA VAL A 534 -26.24 4.80 8.96
C VAL A 534 -27.72 4.48 8.84
N LEU A 535 -28.11 3.23 9.16
CA LEU A 535 -29.51 2.86 9.41
C LEU A 535 -29.79 2.80 10.91
N GLY A 536 -30.88 3.43 11.35
CA GLY A 536 -31.32 3.43 12.75
C GLY A 536 -30.48 4.24 13.71
N GLY A 537 -29.74 5.23 13.23
CA GLY A 537 -29.08 6.20 14.10
C GLY A 537 -28.57 7.42 13.36
N GLY A 538 -28.49 8.54 14.10
CA GLY A 538 -27.59 9.67 13.82
C GLY A 538 -26.31 9.54 14.64
N PHE A 539 -25.23 10.23 14.25
CA PHE A 539 -23.96 10.16 14.97
C PHE A 539 -24.15 10.67 16.42
N ASN A 540 -23.91 9.78 17.39
CA ASN A 540 -24.03 10.00 18.84
C ASN A 540 -25.41 10.19 19.48
N ASN A 541 -26.44 9.53 18.94
CA ASN A 541 -27.65 9.15 19.69
C ASN A 541 -28.39 10.33 20.33
N SER A 542 -29.21 10.99 19.52
CA SER A 542 -30.54 11.47 19.89
C SER A 542 -31.01 10.91 21.24
N GLY A 543 -31.28 11.77 22.22
CA GLY A 543 -31.30 11.43 23.66
C GLY A 543 -32.37 10.42 24.12
N ARG A 544 -33.13 9.80 23.21
CA ARG A 544 -34.07 8.72 23.45
C ARG A 544 -33.92 7.67 22.34
N PRO A 545 -33.40 6.47 22.64
CA PRO A 545 -33.07 5.50 21.60
C PRO A 545 -34.32 4.75 21.13
N ASN A 546 -34.59 4.83 19.82
CA ASN A 546 -35.83 4.34 19.21
C ASN A 546 -35.74 2.85 18.85
N ASP A 547 -36.80 2.11 19.16
CA ASP A 547 -36.99 0.70 18.83
C ASP A 547 -37.88 0.58 17.58
N PHE A 548 -37.33 0.12 16.46
CA PHE A 548 -38.11 -0.09 15.24
C PHE A 548 -37.61 -1.30 14.42
N PHE A 549 -38.48 -1.82 13.56
CA PHE A 549 -38.13 -2.86 12.61
C PHE A 549 -37.95 -2.27 11.22
N VAL A 550 -36.94 -2.75 10.49
CA VAL A 550 -36.63 -2.41 9.09
C VAL A 550 -36.52 -3.65 8.21
#